data_AF-A0A4U7D6F6-F1
#
_entry.id   AF-A0A4U7D6F6-F1
#
_cell.length_a   1.000
_cell.length_b   1.000
_cell.length_c   1.000
_cell.angle_alpha   90.00
_cell.angle_beta   90.00
_cell.angle_gamma   90.00
#
_symmetry.space_group_name_H-M   'P 1'
#
loop_
_entity.id
_entity.type
_entity.pdbx_description
1 polymer ?
#
loop_
_entity_poly.entity_id
_entity_poly.type
_entity_poly.pdbx_seq_one_letter_code
_entity_poly.pdbx_strand_id
1 'polypeptide(L)'
;GSILAEWMEENGIQNPLYAKFEAICEILAEHDVTVSLGDGLRPGCLADASDEAQFAELDTLGELTGTARERGVQVMVEGPGHVPLD
;
A
#
# COMPACT_ATOMS: atom_id res chain seq x y z
N GLY A 1 1.37 7.32 3.64
CA GLY A 1 2.37 7.89 2.72
C GLY A 1 3.49 8.59 3.46
N SER A 2 3.34 9.88 3.74
CA SER A 2 4.43 10.78 4.17
C SER A 2 5.28 10.32 5.35
N ILE A 3 4.70 9.72 6.40
CA ILE A 3 5.46 9.21 7.54
C ILE A 3 6.46 8.13 7.11
N LEU A 4 6.05 7.23 6.22
CA LEU A 4 6.92 6.17 5.71
C LEU A 4 7.95 6.72 4.73
N ALA A 5 7.59 7.73 3.93
CA ALA A 5 8.52 8.40 3.02
C ALA A 5 9.67 9.05 3.81
N GLU A 6 9.35 9.86 4.82
CA GLU A 6 10.35 10.47 5.71
C GLU A 6 11.24 9.41 6.36
N TRP A 7 10.64 8.35 6.90
CA TRP A 7 11.42 7.27 7.52
C TRP A 7 12.37 6.59 6.52
N MET A 8 11.95 6.35 5.28
CA MET A 8 12.81 5.78 4.25
C MET A 8 13.95 6.73 3.87
N GLU A 9 13.69 8.03 3.76
CA GLU A 9 14.71 9.05 3.48
C GLU A 9 15.74 9.15 4.61
N GLU A 10 15.29 9.20 5.87
CA GLU A 10 16.17 9.27 7.04
C GLU A 10 17.05 8.03 7.20
N ASN A 11 16.53 6.84 6.87
CA ASN A 11 17.21 5.57 7.11
C ASN A 11 17.91 5.01 5.86
N GLY A 12 17.63 5.54 4.67
CA GLY A 12 18.22 5.10 3.40
C GLY A 12 17.93 3.63 3.04
N ILE A 13 16.82 3.08 3.54
CA ILE A 13 16.42 1.68 3.35
C ILE A 13 14.94 1.57 2.99
N GLN A 14 14.56 0.43 2.42
CA GLN A 14 13.20 0.14 1.97
C GLN A 14 12.17 0.21 3.11
N ASN A 15 10.93 0.57 2.75
CA ASN A 15 9.74 0.57 3.60
C ASN A 15 9.69 -0.71 4.47
N PRO A 16 9.69 -0.58 5.80
CA PRO A 16 9.76 -1.72 6.69
C PRO A 16 8.49 -2.56 6.66
N LEU A 17 7.35 -1.96 6.34
CA LEU A 17 6.07 -2.67 6.20
C LEU A 17 6.06 -3.54 4.94
N TYR A 18 6.65 -3.06 3.85
CA TYR A 18 6.84 -3.84 2.63
C TYR A 18 7.83 -4.99 2.87
N ALA A 19 9.01 -4.68 3.42
CA ALA A 19 10.07 -5.66 3.67
C ALA A 19 9.69 -6.76 4.67
N LYS A 20 8.66 -6.55 5.49
CA LYS A 20 8.17 -7.50 6.51
C LYS A 20 6.73 -7.94 6.26
N PHE A 21 6.18 -7.73 5.06
CA PHE A 21 4.76 -7.93 4.80
C PHE A 21 4.27 -9.37 5.09
N GLU A 22 5.08 -10.39 4.78
CA GLU A 22 4.72 -11.79 5.10
C GLU A 22 4.59 -12.04 6.61
N ALA A 23 5.52 -11.51 7.41
CA ALA A 23 5.48 -11.62 8.86
C ALA A 23 4.30 -10.84 9.46
N ILE A 24 3.93 -9.72 8.84
CA ILE A 24 2.70 -9.00 9.19
C ILE A 24 1.49 -9.88 8.89
N CYS A 25 1.44 -10.53 7.72
CA CYS A 25 0.34 -11.43 7.35
C CYS A 25 0.20 -12.60 8.34
N GLU A 26 1.28 -13.15 8.88
CA GLU A 26 1.23 -14.19 9.91
C GLU A 26 0.49 -13.71 11.17
N ILE A 27 0.77 -12.48 11.62
CA ILE A 27 0.06 -11.87 12.77
C ILE A 27 -1.41 -11.62 12.43
N LEU A 28 -1.70 -11.11 11.22
CA LEU A 28 -3.07 -10.83 10.80
C LEU A 28 -3.91 -12.10 10.70
N ALA A 29 -3.33 -13.19 10.19
CA ALA A 29 -3.97 -14.49 10.06
C ALA A 29 -4.29 -15.11 11.42
N GLU A 30 -3.42 -14.94 12.44
CA GLU A 30 -3.69 -15.42 13.81
C GLU A 30 -4.96 -14.81 14.42
N HIS A 31 -5.32 -13.60 13.98
CA HIS A 31 -6.40 -12.82 14.57
C HIS A 31 -7.58 -12.52 13.63
N ASP A 32 -7.62 -13.16 12.45
CA ASP A 32 -8.62 -12.91 11.39
C ASP A 32 -8.82 -11.42 11.08
N VAL A 33 -7.70 -10.69 10.97
CA VAL A 33 -7.72 -9.27 10.65
C VAL A 33 -7.64 -9.10 9.13
N THR A 34 -8.62 -8.41 8.57
CA THR A 34 -8.58 -7.98 7.16
C THR A 34 -7.60 -6.83 7.00
N VAL A 35 -6.68 -6.94 6.03
CA VAL A 35 -5.75 -5.85 5.69
C VAL A 35 -6.40 -4.89 4.68
N SER A 36 -6.33 -3.60 5.00
CA SER A 36 -6.59 -2.50 4.07
C SER A 36 -5.25 -2.01 3.55
N LEU A 37 -4.93 -2.29 2.29
CA LEU A 37 -3.70 -1.83 1.66
C LEU A 37 -3.86 -0.36 1.27
N GLY A 38 -3.20 0.52 2.02
CA GLY A 38 -3.34 1.96 1.90
C GLY A 38 -2.71 2.56 0.66
N ASP A 39 -3.31 3.64 0.17
CA ASP A 39 -2.91 4.43 -0.99
C ASP A 39 -2.04 5.63 -0.56
N GLY A 40 -0.82 5.32 -0.12
CA GLY A 40 0.13 6.29 0.42
C GLY A 40 0.54 7.39 -0.56
N LEU A 41 0.45 7.15 -1.86
CA LEU A 41 0.76 8.04 -2.99
C LEU A 41 -0.49 8.45 -3.77
N ARG A 42 -1.68 8.43 -3.16
CA ARG A 42 -2.90 8.93 -3.80
C ARG A 42 -2.80 10.41 -4.19
N PRO A 43 -3.50 10.84 -5.24
CA PRO A 43 -3.48 12.23 -5.69
C PRO A 43 -4.12 13.17 -4.66
N GLY A 44 -3.35 14.17 -4.24
CA GLY A 44 -3.81 15.26 -3.37
C GLY A 44 -4.50 16.41 -4.13
N CYS A 45 -4.31 16.46 -5.46
CA CYS A 45 -4.98 17.41 -6.34
C CYS A 45 -5.25 16.79 -7.72
N LEU A 46 -6.06 17.47 -8.54
CA LEU A 46 -6.44 16.97 -9.86
C LEU A 46 -5.26 16.85 -10.83
N ALA A 47 -4.21 17.67 -10.67
CA ALA A 47 -3.04 17.63 -11.54
C ALA A 47 -2.20 16.37 -11.35
N ASP A 48 -2.28 15.75 -10.18
CA ASP A 48 -1.54 14.54 -9.81
C ASP A 48 -2.36 13.27 -10.04
N ALA A 49 -3.62 13.41 -10.48
CA ALA A 49 -4.52 12.28 -10.69
C ALA A 49 -3.99 11.35 -11.78
N SER A 50 -3.91 10.05 -11.47
CA SER A 50 -3.42 9.01 -12.39
C SER A 50 -1.97 9.22 -12.83
N ASP A 51 -1.14 9.80 -11.97
CA ASP A 51 0.30 9.94 -12.24
C ASP A 51 1.06 8.60 -12.09
N GLU A 52 2.35 8.64 -12.42
CA GLU A 52 3.21 7.46 -12.36
C GLU A 52 3.37 6.94 -10.91
N ALA A 53 3.41 7.84 -9.92
CA ALA A 53 3.57 7.47 -8.53
C ALA A 53 2.35 6.70 -8.00
N GLN A 54 1.14 7.17 -8.30
CA GLN A 54 -0.10 6.51 -7.94
C GLN A 54 -0.18 5.11 -8.55
N PHE A 55 0.13 4.97 -9.85
CA PHE A 55 0.04 3.67 -10.52
C PHE A 55 1.15 2.70 -10.08
N ALA A 56 2.36 3.19 -9.84
CA ALA A 56 3.44 2.36 -9.31
C ALA A 56 3.10 1.79 -7.92
N GLU A 57 2.47 2.59 -7.05
CA GLU A 57 1.96 2.06 -5.78
C GLU A 57 0.86 1.03 -6.02
N LEU A 58 -0.11 1.31 -6.89
CA LEU A 58 -1.22 0.40 -7.18
C LEU A 58 -0.75 -0.98 -7.70
N ASP A 59 0.24 -1.02 -8.59
CA ASP A 59 0.84 -2.26 -9.07
C ASP A 59 1.47 -3.05 -7.90
N THR A 60 2.21 -2.36 -7.03
CA THR A 60 2.79 -2.95 -5.82
C THR A 60 1.71 -3.49 -4.88
N LEU A 61 0.59 -2.78 -4.71
CA LEU A 61 -0.55 -3.27 -3.90
C LEU A 61 -1.17 -4.53 -4.52
N GLY A 62 -1.15 -4.67 -5.84
CA GLY A 62 -1.55 -5.89 -6.55
C GLY A 62 -0.68 -7.10 -6.18
N GLU A 63 0.63 -6.92 -6.11
CA GLU A 63 1.57 -7.96 -5.67
C GLU A 63 1.32 -8.34 -4.20
N LEU A 64 1.19 -7.34 -3.31
CA LEU A 64 0.92 -7.58 -1.89
C LEU A 64 -0.45 -8.23 -1.66
N THR A 65 -1.44 -7.92 -2.49
CA THR A 65 -2.74 -8.61 -2.49
C THR A 65 -2.59 -10.10 -2.78
N GLY A 66 -1.71 -10.47 -3.72
CA GLY A 66 -1.35 -11.87 -3.98
C GLY A 66 -0.76 -12.54 -2.75
N THR A 67 0.26 -11.92 -2.15
CA THR A 67 0.91 -12.41 -0.93
C THR A 67 -0.07 -12.58 0.23
N ALA A 68 -0.94 -11.60 0.48
CA ALA A 68 -1.94 -11.69 1.56
C ALA A 68 -2.89 -12.88 1.36
N ARG A 69 -3.35 -13.10 0.12
CA ARG A 69 -4.23 -14.24 -0.22
C ARG A 69 -3.53 -15.58 -0.05
N GLU A 70 -2.26 -15.70 -0.46
CA GLU A 70 -1.45 -16.91 -0.26
C GLU A 70 -1.26 -17.23 1.23
N ARG A 71 -1.24 -16.21 2.08
CA ARG A 71 -1.15 -16.33 3.54
C ARG A 71 -2.52 -16.46 4.23
N GLY A 72 -3.62 -16.56 3.48
CA GLY A 72 -4.97 -16.72 4.03
C GLY A 72 -5.55 -15.46 4.70
N VAL A 73 -4.99 -14.29 4.41
CA VAL A 73 -5.43 -13.00 4.95
C VAL A 73 -6.45 -12.36 4.00
N GLN A 74 -7.58 -11.93 4.54
CA GLN A 74 -8.58 -11.14 3.81
C GLN A 74 -7.99 -9.77 3.47
N VAL A 75 -8.20 -9.27 2.25
CA VAL A 75 -7.55 -8.05 1.75
C VAL A 75 -8.50 -7.19 0.93
N MET A 76 -8.42 -5.88 1.15
CA MET A 76 -8.98 -4.84 0.29
C MET A 76 -7.91 -3.80 -0.05
N VAL A 77 -8.11 -3.09 -1.16
CA VAL A 77 -7.19 -2.06 -1.67
C VAL A 77 -7.86 -0.71 -1.56
N GLU A 78 -7.20 0.27 -0.93
CA GLU A 78 -7.67 1.65 -0.89
C GLU A 78 -7.52 2.29 -2.27
N GLY A 79 -8.45 3.17 -2.61
CA GLY A 79 -8.55 3.80 -3.92
C GLY A 79 -8.30 5.30 -3.83
N PRO A 80 -8.18 5.98 -4.97
CA PRO A 80 -7.54 7.28 -5.10
C PRO A 80 -8.24 8.42 -4.33
N GLY A 81 -7.54 9.54 -4.23
CA GLY A 81 -8.05 10.81 -3.72
C GLY A 81 -8.76 11.63 -4.80
N HIS A 82 -8.14 12.73 -5.21
CA HIS A 82 -8.76 13.66 -6.14
C HIS A 82 -8.59 13.18 -7.58
N VAL A 83 -9.68 12.76 -8.21
CA VAL A 83 -9.73 12.30 -9.61
C VAL A 83 -10.88 13.00 -10.32
N PRO A 84 -10.71 13.51 -11.55
CA PRO A 84 -11.80 14.13 -12.28
C PRO A 84 -12.79 13.05 -12.77
N LEU A 85 -13.97 13.48 -13.22
CA LEU A 85 -15.05 12.55 -13.63
C LEU A 85 -14.92 12.04 -15.07
N ASP A 86 -14.13 12.71 -15.91
CA ASP A 86 -14.02 12.49 -17.34
C ASP A 86 -13.10 11.31 -17.74
#